data_AF-A0A0K8U839-F1
#
_entry.id   AF-A0A0K8U839-F1
#
_cell.length_a   1.000
_cell.length_b   1.000
_cell.length_c   1.000
_cell.angle_alpha   90.00
_cell.angle_beta   90.00
_cell.angle_gamma   90.00
#
_symmetry.space_group_name_H-M   'P 1'
#
loop_
_entity.id
_entity.type
_entity.pdbx_description
1 polymer ?
#
loop_
_entity_poly.entity_id
_entity_poly.type
_entity_poly.pdbx_seq_one_letter_code
_entity_poly.pdbx_strand_id
1 'polypeptide(L)'
;MWTNLGKQLWRPRQFTAVGMKYFAPQKKSDYVEKVERPKLKVMERVPQYPPNLRPPKMQKKLKFMRGPEVVHNNLIHKQYGIVAESGGRLRWGHFEMLRLTIGRNIDINRMFAIWRVPPPWQPVTKKRTRPTYGRWKGCYRLLRNSNKKGSCNSGSRW
;
A
#
# COMPACT_ATOMS: atom_id res chain seq x y z
N MET A 1 12.71 8.87 89.23
CA MET A 1 11.47 9.67 89.22
C MET A 1 11.72 10.87 88.29
N TRP A 2 10.80 11.11 87.34
CA TRP A 2 10.65 12.30 86.47
C TRP A 2 11.40 12.43 85.12
N THR A 3 10.65 12.01 84.08
CA THR A 3 10.36 12.62 82.75
C THR A 3 11.46 13.21 81.86
N ASN A 4 11.60 12.62 80.66
CA ASN A 4 11.93 13.36 79.44
C ASN A 4 10.85 13.13 78.38
N LEU A 5 10.03 14.16 78.18
CA LEU A 5 9.03 14.29 77.13
C LEU A 5 9.72 14.63 75.80
N GLY A 6 9.98 13.62 74.97
CA GLY A 6 10.36 13.80 73.57
C GLY A 6 9.24 13.34 72.66
N LYS A 7 8.32 14.24 72.31
CA LYS A 7 7.20 13.96 71.37
C LYS A 7 7.78 13.57 70.01
N GLN A 8 7.72 12.28 69.69
CA GLN A 8 7.96 11.76 68.34
C GLN A 8 6.86 12.33 67.43
N LEU A 9 7.20 13.34 66.64
CA LEU A 9 6.29 13.95 65.67
C LEU A 9 6.08 12.95 64.54
N TRP A 10 4.96 12.23 64.58
CA TRP A 10 4.51 11.36 63.49
C TRP A 10 4.18 12.24 62.29
N ARG A 11 5.18 12.51 61.43
CA ARG A 11 4.92 13.06 60.10
C ARG A 11 4.34 11.92 59.27
N PRO A 12 3.05 11.95 58.86
CA PRO A 12 2.59 10.98 57.89
C PRO A 12 3.49 11.13 56.67
N ARG A 13 4.15 10.04 56.29
CA ARG A 13 4.96 9.97 55.08
C ARG A 13 3.99 10.24 53.93
N GLN A 14 3.92 11.48 53.47
CA GLN A 14 3.13 11.84 52.30
C GLN A 14 3.73 11.05 51.14
N PHE A 15 3.05 10.00 50.70
CA PHE A 15 3.28 9.44 49.38
C PHE A 15 2.84 10.54 48.41
N THR A 16 3.79 11.33 47.93
CA THR A 16 3.54 12.25 46.82
C THR A 16 3.19 11.38 45.62
N ALA A 17 1.89 11.24 45.34
CA ALA A 17 1.38 10.61 44.13
C ALA A 17 1.66 11.54 42.93
N VAL A 18 2.93 11.69 42.58
CA VAL A 18 3.37 12.39 41.38
C VAL A 18 3.91 11.33 40.44
N GLY A 19 3.18 11.06 39.34
CA GLY A 19 3.72 10.32 38.20
C GLY A 19 3.10 8.98 37.83
N MET A 20 1.83 8.68 38.17
CA MET A 20 1.14 7.55 37.53
C MET A 20 0.83 7.90 36.07
N LYS A 21 1.70 7.48 35.16
CA LYS A 21 1.46 7.57 33.71
C LYS A 21 0.20 6.77 33.39
N TYR A 22 -0.78 7.40 32.74
CA TYR A 22 -1.95 6.71 32.25
C TYR A 22 -1.54 5.79 31.09
N PHE A 23 -1.52 4.47 31.33
CA PHE A 23 -1.32 3.47 30.29
C PHE A 23 -2.69 3.10 29.71
N ALA A 24 -3.04 3.70 28.57
CA ALA A 24 -4.23 3.29 27.84
C ALA A 24 -4.16 1.78 27.53
N PRO A 25 -5.28 1.04 27.64
CA PRO A 25 -5.29 -0.37 27.30
C PRO A 25 -4.86 -0.57 25.84
N GLN A 26 -3.97 -1.54 25.62
CA GLN A 26 -3.51 -1.89 24.28
C GLN A 26 -4.71 -2.28 23.42
N LYS A 27 -4.78 -1.76 22.19
CA LYS A 27 -5.89 -2.02 21.26
C LYS A 27 -5.85 -3.48 20.83
N LYS A 28 -6.74 -4.32 21.36
CA LYS A 28 -6.79 -5.74 21.01
C LYS A 28 -7.35 -5.92 19.59
N SER A 29 -6.69 -6.73 18.78
CA SER A 29 -7.13 -7.08 17.42
C SER A 29 -7.92 -8.39 17.47
N ASP A 30 -9.20 -8.32 17.85
CA ASP A 30 -9.91 -9.51 18.32
C ASP A 30 -10.34 -10.51 17.22
N TYR A 31 -10.27 -10.16 15.93
CA TYR A 31 -10.59 -11.09 14.83
C TYR A 31 -9.71 -10.86 13.60
N VAL A 32 -8.75 -11.76 13.38
CA VAL A 32 -7.93 -11.87 12.17
C VAL A 32 -8.19 -13.25 11.56
N GLU A 33 -9.08 -13.32 10.58
CA GLU A 33 -9.18 -14.50 9.72
C GLU A 33 -7.85 -14.65 8.98
N LYS A 34 -7.13 -15.73 9.27
CA LYS A 34 -5.86 -16.00 8.61
C LYS A 34 -6.12 -16.32 7.14
N VAL A 35 -5.73 -15.38 6.28
CA VAL A 35 -5.74 -15.58 4.84
C VAL A 35 -4.63 -16.56 4.47
N GLU A 36 -4.94 -17.60 3.69
CA GLU A 36 -3.97 -18.62 3.26
C GLU A 36 -2.74 -18.04 2.55
N ARG A 37 -2.93 -16.93 1.83
CA ARG A 37 -1.89 -16.25 1.04
C ARG A 37 -1.74 -14.79 1.50
N PRO A 38 -0.95 -14.52 2.55
CA PRO A 38 -0.80 -13.17 3.08
C PRO A 38 0.13 -12.28 2.22
N LYS A 39 0.99 -12.90 1.40
CA LYS A 39 1.93 -12.19 0.52
C LYS A 39 1.27 -11.78 -0.79
N LEU A 40 1.75 -10.66 -1.35
CA LEU A 40 1.30 -10.16 -2.65
C LEU A 40 1.55 -11.15 -3.79
N LYS A 41 0.52 -11.40 -4.60
CA LYS A 41 0.61 -12.22 -5.82
C LYS A 41 1.62 -11.61 -6.80
N VAL A 42 2.37 -12.46 -7.52
CA VAL A 42 3.23 -12.02 -8.62
C VAL A 42 2.37 -11.53 -9.78
N MET A 43 2.66 -10.34 -10.28
CA MET A 43 1.96 -9.76 -11.43
C MET A 43 2.69 -10.11 -12.72
N GLU A 44 1.94 -10.54 -13.73
CA GLU A 44 2.50 -10.84 -15.05
C GLU A 44 2.91 -9.57 -15.78
N ARG A 45 3.98 -9.66 -16.58
CA ARG A 45 4.46 -8.53 -17.40
C ARG A 45 3.52 -8.23 -18.56
N VAL A 46 2.90 -9.27 -19.11
CA VAL A 46 2.03 -9.24 -20.29
C VAL A 46 0.87 -10.20 -20.02
N PRO A 47 -0.39 -9.78 -20.21
CA PRO A 47 -1.53 -10.68 -20.17
C PRO A 47 -1.34 -11.82 -21.17
N GLN A 48 -1.68 -13.03 -20.76
CA GLN A 48 -1.62 -14.17 -21.66
C GLN A 48 -2.64 -13.99 -22.80
N TYR A 49 -2.15 -13.88 -24.04
CA TYR A 49 -2.95 -13.87 -25.25
C TYR A 49 -2.78 -15.21 -25.98
N PRO A 50 -3.79 -15.69 -26.74
CA PRO A 50 -3.59 -16.82 -27.63
C PRO A 50 -2.48 -16.50 -28.63
N PRO A 51 -1.67 -17.50 -29.04
CA PRO A 51 -0.44 -17.30 -29.81
C PRO A 51 -0.63 -16.51 -31.12
N ASN A 52 -1.83 -16.56 -31.69
CA ASN A 52 -2.16 -15.90 -32.95
C ASN A 52 -2.51 -14.41 -32.79
N LEU A 53 -2.76 -13.93 -31.56
CA LEU A 53 -3.21 -12.57 -31.32
C LEU A 53 -2.12 -11.73 -30.67
N ARG A 54 -1.66 -10.71 -31.40
CA ARG A 54 -0.85 -9.63 -30.83
C ARG A 54 -1.79 -8.60 -30.20
N PRO A 55 -1.45 -8.03 -29.02
CA PRO A 55 -2.29 -7.03 -28.38
C PRO A 55 -2.49 -5.83 -29.31
N PRO A 56 -3.71 -5.32 -29.54
CA PRO A 56 -3.95 -4.27 -30.53
C PRO A 56 -3.26 -2.94 -30.16
N LYS A 57 -2.74 -2.19 -31.16
CA LYS A 57 -2.08 -0.89 -30.91
C LYS A 57 -3.10 0.15 -30.44
N MET A 58 -3.06 0.50 -29.16
CA MET A 58 -3.94 1.53 -28.60
C MET A 58 -3.34 2.93 -28.68
N GLN A 59 -4.21 3.94 -28.70
CA GLN A 59 -3.81 5.33 -28.43
C GLN A 59 -3.46 5.50 -26.94
N LYS A 60 -2.67 6.53 -26.60
CA LYS A 60 -2.20 6.77 -25.23
C LYS A 60 -3.31 7.07 -24.21
N LYS A 61 -4.53 7.45 -24.64
CA LYS A 61 -5.73 7.69 -23.80
C LYS A 61 -5.39 8.31 -22.42
N LEU A 62 -4.94 9.57 -22.40
CA LEU A 62 -4.53 10.27 -21.17
C LEU A 62 -5.68 10.50 -20.17
N LYS A 63 -6.94 10.38 -20.62
CA LYS A 63 -8.14 10.45 -19.79
C LYS A 63 -8.13 9.50 -18.59
N PHE A 64 -7.39 8.38 -18.68
CA PHE A 64 -7.32 7.41 -17.59
C PHE A 64 -6.45 7.83 -16.41
N MET A 65 -5.67 8.92 -16.54
CA MET A 65 -4.90 9.48 -15.42
C MET A 65 -5.48 10.81 -14.95
N ARG A 66 -6.39 11.41 -15.74
CA ARG A 66 -6.99 12.70 -15.46
C ARG A 66 -8.24 12.52 -14.59
N GLY A 67 -8.41 13.45 -13.66
CA GLY A 67 -9.54 13.50 -12.74
C GLY A 67 -9.40 12.56 -11.54
N PRO A 68 -10.31 12.69 -10.57
CA PRO A 68 -10.38 11.81 -9.42
C PRO A 68 -10.80 10.40 -9.83
N GLU A 69 -10.38 9.43 -9.03
CA GLU A 69 -10.91 8.08 -9.08
C GLU A 69 -12.30 8.03 -8.44
N VAL A 70 -13.17 7.17 -8.98
CA VAL A 70 -14.56 7.00 -8.49
C VAL A 70 -14.76 5.60 -7.89
N VAL A 71 -13.97 4.61 -8.32
CA VAL A 71 -14.22 3.20 -8.00
C VAL A 71 -13.40 2.71 -6.81
N HIS A 72 -12.07 2.77 -6.85
CA HIS A 72 -11.23 2.19 -5.79
C HIS A 72 -10.84 3.21 -4.70
N ASN A 73 -11.80 3.97 -4.20
CA ASN A 73 -11.54 4.98 -3.15
C ASN A 73 -11.63 4.43 -1.73
N ASN A 74 -12.41 3.36 -1.52
CA ASN A 74 -12.74 2.85 -0.20
C ASN A 74 -11.85 1.68 0.23
N LEU A 75 -11.50 1.65 1.52
CA LEU A 75 -10.77 0.57 2.17
C LEU A 75 -11.72 -0.58 2.51
N ILE A 76 -11.57 -1.74 1.86
CA ILE A 76 -12.42 -2.92 2.13
C ILE A 76 -12.18 -3.45 3.55
N HIS A 77 -10.90 -3.55 3.94
CA HIS A 77 -10.50 -4.03 5.26
C HIS A 77 -10.38 -2.90 6.31
N LYS A 78 -10.81 -1.68 5.93
CA LYS A 78 -10.95 -0.45 6.74
C LYS A 78 -9.71 0.10 7.47
N GLN A 79 -8.59 -0.60 7.46
CA GLN A 79 -7.48 -0.28 8.36
C GLN A 79 -6.40 0.54 7.71
N TYR A 80 -5.71 -0.01 6.71
CA TYR A 80 -4.74 0.78 5.98
C TYR A 80 -4.69 0.44 4.50
N GLY A 81 -4.19 1.41 3.74
CA GLY A 81 -3.96 1.28 2.32
C GLY A 81 -3.15 2.44 1.77
N ILE A 82 -2.55 2.23 0.60
CA ILE A 82 -1.74 3.26 -0.06
C ILE A 82 -2.64 4.05 -1.00
N VAL A 83 -2.81 5.34 -0.74
CA VAL A 83 -3.60 6.23 -1.58
C VAL A 83 -2.69 6.97 -2.57
N ALA A 84 -3.11 7.04 -3.83
CA ALA A 84 -2.39 7.79 -4.85
C ALA A 84 -2.81 9.28 -4.80
N GLU A 85 -1.90 10.16 -4.44
CA GLU A 85 -2.14 11.61 -4.47
C GLU A 85 -2.17 12.18 -5.89
N SER A 86 -1.57 11.48 -6.85
CA SER A 86 -1.50 11.90 -8.26
C SER A 86 -1.75 10.73 -9.21
N GLY A 87 -2.32 11.06 -10.38
CA GLY A 87 -2.54 10.10 -11.45
C GLY A 87 -1.24 9.81 -12.20
N GLY A 88 -1.04 8.55 -12.59
CA GLY A 88 0.23 8.12 -13.17
C GLY A 88 0.14 6.78 -13.90
N ARG A 89 1.32 6.27 -14.30
CA ARG A 89 1.43 4.94 -14.91
C ARG A 89 2.32 4.01 -14.11
N LEU A 90 1.80 2.83 -13.81
CA LEU A 90 2.56 1.77 -13.18
C LEU A 90 3.12 0.85 -14.27
N ARG A 91 4.43 0.66 -14.24
CA ARG A 91 5.12 -0.37 -15.03
C ARG A 91 5.25 -1.63 -14.21
N TRP A 92 5.47 -2.76 -14.87
CA TRP A 92 5.74 -4.03 -14.21
C TRP A 92 6.85 -3.94 -13.15
N GLY A 93 7.94 -3.20 -13.43
CA GLY A 93 9.02 -3.01 -12.44
C GLY A 93 8.59 -2.31 -11.14
N HIS A 94 7.56 -1.45 -11.18
CA HIS A 94 7.03 -0.84 -9.95
C HIS A 94 6.28 -1.87 -9.10
N PHE A 95 5.59 -2.83 -9.73
CA PHE A 95 4.91 -3.92 -9.03
C PHE A 95 5.91 -4.84 -8.33
N GLU A 96 7.03 -5.17 -8.98
CA GLU A 96 8.08 -5.98 -8.33
C GLU A 96 8.75 -5.25 -7.17
N MET A 97 9.03 -3.96 -7.31
CA MET A 97 9.60 -3.17 -6.22
C MET A 97 8.66 -3.16 -5.00
N LEU A 98 7.36 -2.89 -5.21
CA LEU A 98 6.36 -2.93 -4.14
C LEU A 98 6.21 -4.34 -3.53
N ARG A 99 6.18 -5.39 -4.36
CA ARG A 99 6.08 -6.78 -3.91
C ARG A 99 7.25 -7.17 -3.01
N LEU A 100 8.47 -6.84 -3.41
CA LEU A 100 9.68 -7.18 -2.65
C LEU A 100 9.78 -6.35 -1.37
N THR A 101 9.46 -5.06 -1.42
CA THR A 101 9.51 -4.17 -0.25
C THR A 101 8.52 -4.60 0.82
N ILE A 102 7.26 -4.82 0.43
CA ILE A 102 6.21 -5.28 1.35
C ILE A 102 6.51 -6.72 1.79
N GLY A 103 6.94 -7.58 0.86
CA GLY A 103 7.21 -8.99 1.16
C GLY A 103 8.35 -9.23 2.15
N ARG A 104 9.29 -8.28 2.30
CA ARG A 104 10.37 -8.32 3.29
C ARG A 104 9.95 -7.81 4.67
N ASN A 105 9.00 -6.88 4.71
CA ASN A 105 8.61 -6.17 5.93
C ASN A 105 7.30 -6.69 6.56
N ILE A 106 6.71 -7.77 6.02
CA ILE A 106 5.40 -8.28 6.44
C ILE A 106 5.51 -9.47 7.39
N ASP A 107 4.78 -9.40 8.51
CA ASP A 107 4.61 -10.53 9.43
C ASP A 107 3.48 -11.44 8.96
N ILE A 108 3.84 -12.63 8.45
CA ILE A 108 2.93 -13.61 7.83
C ILE A 108 1.76 -14.01 8.74
N ASN A 109 1.98 -14.03 10.05
CA ASN A 109 0.98 -14.51 11.02
C ASN A 109 -0.10 -13.48 11.36
N ARG A 110 0.17 -12.20 11.12
CA ARG A 110 -0.66 -11.08 11.61
C ARG A 110 -1.19 -10.20 10.47
N MET A 111 -0.43 -10.10 9.39
CA MET A 111 -0.66 -9.14 8.31
C MET A 111 -0.96 -9.85 6.98
N PHE A 112 -1.69 -9.17 6.11
CA PHE A 112 -1.86 -9.57 4.72
C PHE A 112 -1.92 -8.36 3.80
N ALA A 113 -1.50 -8.55 2.55
CA ALA A 113 -1.50 -7.51 1.53
C ALA A 113 -2.13 -8.00 0.22
N ILE A 114 -3.02 -7.19 -0.34
CA ILE A 114 -3.77 -7.50 -1.57
C ILE A 114 -3.58 -6.39 -2.61
N TRP A 115 -3.42 -6.79 -3.88
CA TRP A 115 -3.42 -5.88 -5.01
C TRP A 115 -4.83 -5.35 -5.29
N ARG A 116 -4.97 -4.03 -5.39
CA ARG A 116 -6.20 -3.37 -5.88
C ARG A 116 -6.11 -2.90 -7.32
N VAL A 117 -4.90 -2.91 -7.88
CA VAL A 117 -4.64 -2.52 -9.26
C VAL A 117 -4.59 -3.77 -10.14
N PRO A 118 -5.23 -3.76 -11.32
CA PRO A 118 -5.13 -4.88 -12.26
C PRO A 118 -3.69 -5.07 -12.77
N PRO A 119 -3.34 -6.20 -13.41
CA PRO A 119 -2.07 -6.35 -14.11
C PRO A 119 -1.95 -5.38 -15.31
N PRO A 120 -0.71 -5.06 -15.76
CA PRO A 120 -0.47 -4.13 -16.85
C PRO A 120 -1.12 -4.59 -18.16
N TRP A 121 -2.16 -3.88 -18.60
CA TRP A 121 -2.92 -4.24 -19.81
C TRP A 121 -2.77 -3.24 -20.98
N GLN A 122 -2.42 -1.98 -20.72
CA GLN A 122 -2.41 -0.94 -21.76
C GLN A 122 -1.13 -0.98 -22.60
N PRO A 123 -1.18 -1.28 -23.92
CA PRO A 123 0.02 -1.34 -24.76
C PRO A 123 0.59 0.04 -25.02
N VAL A 124 1.88 0.22 -24.73
CA VAL A 124 2.60 1.45 -25.06
C VAL A 124 3.55 1.20 -26.23
N THR A 125 3.26 1.87 -27.34
CA THR A 125 4.14 1.87 -28.52
C THR A 125 5.29 2.86 -28.34
N LYS A 126 6.51 2.48 -28.70
CA LYS A 126 7.67 3.36 -28.80
C LYS A 126 8.26 3.25 -30.21
N LYS A 127 8.65 4.37 -30.82
CA LYS A 127 9.47 4.34 -32.02
C LYS A 127 10.92 3.98 -31.67
N ARG A 128 11.68 3.45 -32.63
CA ARG A 128 13.13 3.26 -32.49
C ARG A 128 13.83 4.60 -32.25
N THR A 129 15.03 4.56 -31.69
CA THR A 129 15.89 5.75 -31.54
C THR A 129 16.16 6.35 -32.92
N ARG A 130 16.13 7.69 -33.05
CA ARG A 130 16.28 8.44 -34.32
C ARG A 130 15.29 8.04 -35.43
N PRO A 131 13.96 8.11 -35.22
CA PRO A 131 13.00 7.89 -36.28
C PRO A 131 12.70 9.21 -37.01
N THR A 132 12.57 9.17 -38.33
CA THR A 132 11.94 10.27 -39.06
C THR A 132 10.47 10.39 -38.62
N TYR A 133 10.00 11.64 -38.50
CA TYR A 133 8.59 11.93 -38.27
C TYR A 133 7.73 11.41 -39.44
N GLY A 134 6.42 11.27 -39.24
CA GLY A 134 5.49 10.79 -40.29
C GLY A 134 5.44 9.27 -40.52
N ARG A 135 6.51 8.50 -40.25
CA ARG A 135 6.47 7.03 -40.37
C ARG A 135 5.50 6.38 -39.36
N TRP A 136 4.90 5.25 -39.76
CA TRP A 136 3.93 4.41 -39.04
C TRP A 136 4.17 4.25 -37.52
N LYS A 137 3.11 3.90 -36.77
CA LYS A 137 3.18 3.64 -35.32
C LYS A 137 4.25 2.58 -34.99
N GLY A 138 5.13 2.91 -34.05
CA GLY A 138 6.27 2.07 -33.65
C GLY A 138 5.89 0.71 -33.04
N CYS A 139 6.91 -0.04 -32.64
CA CYS A 139 6.76 -1.35 -32.02
C CYS A 139 6.22 -1.23 -30.58
N TYR A 140 5.63 -2.31 -30.09
CA TYR A 140 5.26 -2.44 -28.68
C TYR A 140 6.53 -2.50 -27.83
N ARG A 141 6.56 -1.79 -26.70
CA ARG A 141 7.68 -1.88 -25.77
C ARG A 141 7.29 -2.63 -24.52
N LEU A 142 6.28 -2.13 -23.81
CA LEU A 142 5.81 -2.67 -22.53
C LEU A 142 4.35 -2.28 -22.33
N LEU A 143 3.63 -3.11 -21.58
CA LEU A 143 2.30 -2.80 -21.09
C LEU A 143 2.38 -2.00 -19.78
N ARG A 144 1.38 -1.16 -19.54
CA ARG A 144 1.30 -0.31 -18.35
C ARG A 144 -0.11 -0.28 -17.81
N ASN A 145 -0.24 0.05 -16.54
CA ASN A 145 -1.50 0.50 -15.98
C ASN A 145 -1.54 2.01 -15.92
N SER A 146 -2.75 2.54 -16.02
CA SER A 146 -3.07 3.93 -15.73
C SER A 146 -3.82 3.98 -14.41
N ASN A 147 -3.46 4.95 -13.58
CA ASN A 147 -4.09 5.13 -12.30
C ASN A 147 -4.50 6.58 -12.10
N LYS A 148 -5.58 6.81 -11.35
CA LYS A 148 -6.12 8.14 -11.07
C LYS A 148 -5.79 8.61 -9.65
N LYS A 149 -5.93 9.91 -9.43
CA LYS A 149 -5.79 10.51 -8.11
C LYS A 149 -6.91 10.01 -7.19
N GLY A 150 -6.58 9.64 -5.95
CA GLY A 150 -7.50 9.09 -4.97
C GLY A 150 -7.62 7.56 -4.99
N SER A 151 -6.96 6.88 -5.94
CA SER A 151 -6.95 5.42 -5.99
C SER A 151 -6.30 4.83 -4.73
N CYS A 152 -6.95 3.87 -4.08
CA CYS A 152 -6.31 3.04 -3.07
C CYS A 152 -5.66 1.83 -3.76
N ASN A 153 -4.32 1.81 -3.86
CA ASN A 153 -3.55 0.86 -4.67
C ASN A 153 -3.20 -0.45 -3.96
N SER A 154 -3.26 -0.44 -2.64
CA SER A 154 -3.11 -1.64 -1.81
C SER A 154 -4.02 -1.48 -0.60
N GLY A 155 -4.72 -2.54 -0.23
CA GLY A 155 -5.26 -2.66 1.12
C GLY A 155 -4.26 -3.52 1.88
N SER A 156 -3.63 -2.95 2.89
CA SER A 156 -2.71 -3.67 3.76
C SER A 156 -3.12 -3.35 5.19
N ARG A 157 -3.48 -4.38 5.97
CA ARG A 157 -3.73 -4.26 7.40
C ARG A 157 -2.39 -4.48 8.09
N TRP A 158 -1.83 -3.45 8.74
CA TRP A 158 -0.68 -3.60 9.64
C TRP A 158 -1.14 -4.27 10.92
#